data_AF-A0A3P6Q819-F1
#
_entry.id   AF-A0A3P6Q819-F1
#
_cell.length_a   1.000
_cell.length_b   1.000
_cell.length_c   1.000
_cell.angle_alpha   90.00
_cell.angle_beta   90.00
_cell.angle_gamma   90.00
#
_symmetry.space_group_name_H-M   'P 1'
#
loop_
_entity.id
_entity.type
_entity.pdbx_description
1 polymer ?
#
loop_
_entity_poly.entity_id
_entity_poly.type
_entity_poly.pdbx_seq_one_letter_code
_entity_poly.pdbx_strand_id
1 'polypeptide(L)'
;MPVGCDKKLGSAKKDDKCGICGGDGTTCKTVEGFFDERNLTPGYHNIIRLPVGATSIRVEEIRPTTNSLAIKNASNYYFLNGNYQIELTDKDLDIGGTLFEYDTRKSLDHPFEKLTAKGPTTEELIIALLFQRGNRDSAIKYEFSVPLERDIPYMYLPGTWSTSSYPDAVLY
;
A
#
# COMPACT_ATOMS: atom_id res chain seq x y z
N MET A 1 27.97 13.28 1.10
CA MET A 1 27.92 11.80 1.15
C MET A 1 26.58 11.41 1.77
N PRO A 2 25.74 10.61 1.10
CA PRO A 2 24.47 10.15 1.67
C PRO A 2 24.70 9.08 2.76
N VAL A 3 23.69 8.86 3.60
CA VAL A 3 23.66 7.77 4.59
C VAL A 3 22.93 6.58 3.97
N GLY A 4 23.53 5.39 4.01
CA GLY A 4 22.89 4.16 3.52
C GLY A 4 21.72 3.72 4.41
N CYS A 5 20.92 2.77 3.93
CA CYS A 5 19.83 2.19 4.73
C CYS A 5 20.34 1.55 6.04
N ASP A 6 21.59 1.11 6.06
CA ASP A 6 22.31 0.53 7.20
C ASP A 6 22.82 1.58 8.20
N LYS A 7 22.38 2.84 8.06
CA LYS A 7 22.71 3.98 8.91
C LYS A 7 24.19 4.37 8.90
N LYS A 8 24.95 3.97 7.88
CA LYS A 8 26.37 4.31 7.72
C LYS A 8 26.56 5.41 6.67
N LEU A 9 27.30 6.45 7.05
CA LEU A 9 27.67 7.55 6.13
C LEU A 9 28.58 7.02 5.02
N GLY A 10 28.23 7.28 3.75
CA GLY A 10 28.99 6.81 2.59
C GLY A 10 28.73 5.35 2.21
N SER A 11 27.85 4.63 2.92
CA SER A 11 27.44 3.29 2.51
C SER A 11 26.59 3.34 1.24
N ALA A 12 26.86 2.41 0.32
CA ALA A 12 26.11 2.27 -0.92
C ALA A 12 24.83 1.41 -0.77
N LYS A 13 24.57 0.85 0.43
CA LYS A 13 23.40 0.01 0.67
C LYS A 13 22.11 0.81 0.60
N LYS A 14 21.12 0.25 -0.09
CA LYS A 14 19.76 0.77 -0.24
C LYS A 14 18.75 -0.31 0.14
N ASP A 15 17.56 0.11 0.54
CA ASP A 15 16.44 -0.80 0.69
C ASP A 15 16.07 -1.39 -0.68
N ASP A 16 15.80 -2.69 -0.72
CA ASP A 16 15.20 -3.32 -1.90
C ASP A 16 13.69 -3.01 -1.98
N LYS A 17 13.02 -3.53 -3.01
CA LYS A 17 11.57 -3.33 -3.18
C LYS A 17 10.72 -3.93 -2.06
N CYS A 18 11.28 -4.87 -1.29
CA CYS A 18 10.67 -5.55 -0.16
C CYS A 18 10.89 -4.80 1.17
N GLY A 19 11.58 -3.65 1.14
CA GLY A 19 11.91 -2.89 2.33
C GLY A 19 13.08 -3.45 3.14
N ILE A 20 13.88 -4.35 2.57
CA ILE A 20 15.05 -4.94 3.24
C ILE A 20 16.33 -4.21 2.82
N CYS A 21 17.06 -3.70 3.79
CA CYS A 21 18.32 -2.99 3.55
C CYS A 21 19.40 -3.93 2.98
N GLY A 22 19.80 -3.68 1.73
CA GLY A 22 20.73 -4.54 0.99
C GLY A 22 20.15 -5.91 0.63
N GLY A 23 18.81 -6.03 0.60
CA GLY A 23 18.13 -7.21 0.10
C GLY A 23 18.26 -7.36 -1.42
N ASP A 24 17.87 -8.53 -1.91
CA ASP A 24 17.95 -8.90 -3.32
C ASP A 24 16.58 -8.84 -4.04
N GLY A 25 15.53 -8.41 -3.35
CA GLY A 25 14.17 -8.30 -3.90
C GLY A 25 13.41 -9.62 -4.02
N THR A 26 13.91 -10.73 -3.47
CA THR A 26 13.29 -12.07 -3.64
C THR A 26 12.21 -12.40 -2.61
N THR A 27 12.08 -11.60 -1.55
CA THR A 27 11.18 -11.89 -0.40
C THR A 27 9.77 -11.31 -0.56
N CYS A 28 9.51 -10.62 -1.67
CA CYS A 28 8.24 -10.00 -1.97
C CYS A 28 7.96 -10.06 -3.47
N LYS A 29 6.72 -9.79 -3.86
CA LYS A 29 6.32 -9.61 -5.25
C LYS A 29 5.82 -8.18 -5.47
N THR A 30 6.35 -7.52 -6.50
CA THR A 30 5.85 -6.20 -6.92
C THR A 30 4.59 -6.35 -7.77
N VAL A 31 3.59 -5.56 -7.43
CA VAL A 31 2.32 -5.39 -8.11
C VAL A 31 2.32 -4.02 -8.78
N GLU A 32 2.05 -3.98 -10.07
CA GLU A 32 1.92 -2.76 -10.87
C GLU A 32 0.58 -2.77 -11.59
N GLY A 33 -0.02 -1.59 -11.77
CA GLY A 33 -1.26 -1.48 -12.49
C GLY A 33 -1.68 -0.04 -12.77
N PHE A 34 -2.83 0.08 -13.43
CA PHE A 34 -3.44 1.34 -13.82
C PHE A 34 -4.93 1.32 -13.50
N PHE A 35 -5.44 2.47 -13.08
CA PHE A 35 -6.86 2.77 -13.01
C PHE A 35 -7.16 3.84 -14.06
N ASP A 36 -7.87 3.49 -15.13
CA ASP A 36 -8.30 4.40 -16.20
C ASP A 36 -9.83 4.25 -16.33
N GLU A 37 -10.57 5.10 -15.61
CA GLU A 37 -12.02 5.15 -15.64
C GLU A 37 -12.44 6.55 -16.13
N ARG A 38 -13.37 6.58 -17.09
CA ARG A 38 -13.78 7.81 -17.79
C ARG A 38 -15.18 8.26 -17.40
N ASN A 39 -15.94 7.41 -16.71
CA ASN A 39 -17.33 7.65 -16.34
C ASN A 39 -17.54 7.74 -14.82
N LEU A 40 -16.61 8.39 -14.11
CA LEU A 40 -16.74 8.61 -12.67
C LEU A 40 -17.94 9.51 -12.34
N THR A 41 -18.79 9.04 -11.42
CA THR A 41 -19.80 9.86 -10.74
C THR A 41 -19.19 10.57 -9.54
N PRO A 42 -19.70 11.74 -9.12
CA PRO A 42 -19.22 12.43 -7.92
C PRO A 42 -19.19 11.50 -6.70
N GLY A 43 -18.07 11.43 -6.00
CA GLY A 43 -17.85 10.57 -4.84
C GLY A 43 -16.45 9.96 -4.77
N TYR A 44 -16.29 9.04 -3.82
CA TYR A 44 -15.07 8.28 -3.59
C TYR A 44 -15.11 6.95 -4.35
N HIS A 45 -14.04 6.66 -5.08
CA HIS A 45 -13.87 5.42 -5.84
C HIS A 45 -12.63 4.70 -5.36
N ASN A 46 -12.78 3.47 -4.86
CA ASN A 46 -11.62 2.70 -4.42
C ASN A 46 -10.76 2.32 -5.64
N ILE A 47 -9.46 2.60 -5.58
CA ILE A 47 -8.50 2.28 -6.65
C ILE A 47 -7.79 0.96 -6.35
N ILE A 48 -7.15 0.87 -5.18
CA ILE A 48 -6.37 -0.30 -4.75
C ILE A 48 -6.50 -0.55 -3.26
N ARG A 49 -6.27 -1.82 -2.87
CA ARG A 49 -6.06 -2.23 -1.49
C ARG A 49 -4.60 -2.58 -1.28
N LEU A 50 -3.98 -1.96 -0.29
CA LEU A 50 -2.64 -2.26 0.19
C LEU A 50 -2.78 -3.23 1.38
N PRO A 51 -2.31 -4.48 1.25
CA PRO A 51 -2.38 -5.44 2.35
C PRO A 51 -1.41 -5.06 3.48
N VAL A 52 -1.54 -5.71 4.63
CA VAL A 52 -0.51 -5.66 5.69
C VAL A 52 0.84 -6.10 5.11
N GLY A 53 1.90 -5.37 5.47
CA GLY A 53 3.26 -5.64 5.01
C GLY A 53 3.61 -5.01 3.67
N ALA A 54 2.72 -4.23 3.05
CA ALA A 54 2.99 -3.61 1.75
C ALA A 54 4.16 -2.61 1.84
N THR A 55 5.10 -2.67 0.90
CA THR A 55 6.29 -1.81 0.82
C THR A 55 6.43 -1.14 -0.53
N SER A 56 7.35 -0.18 -0.66
CA SER A 56 7.65 0.51 -1.93
C SER A 56 6.40 1.08 -2.63
N ILE A 57 5.50 1.65 -1.84
CA ILE A 57 4.19 2.11 -2.31
C ILE A 57 4.38 3.42 -3.09
N ARG A 58 3.82 3.46 -4.30
CA ARG A 58 3.72 4.64 -5.14
C ARG A 58 2.39 4.64 -5.87
N VAL A 59 1.63 5.71 -5.72
CA VAL A 59 0.37 5.95 -6.44
C VAL A 59 0.43 7.36 -7.00
N GLU A 60 0.24 7.51 -8.30
CA GLU A 60 0.48 8.76 -9.01
C GLU A 60 -0.59 8.95 -10.08
N GLU A 61 -1.19 10.14 -10.11
CA GLU A 61 -2.01 10.54 -11.24
C GLU A 61 -1.13 10.73 -12.49
N ILE A 62 -1.60 10.33 -13.67
CA ILE A 62 -0.81 10.44 -14.92
C ILE A 62 -1.48 11.32 -15.97
N ARG A 63 -2.64 11.92 -15.64
CA ARG A 63 -3.33 12.93 -16.45
C ARG A 63 -3.83 14.03 -15.55
N PRO A 64 -3.71 15.31 -15.94
CA PRO A 64 -4.04 16.40 -15.03
C PRO A 64 -5.56 16.44 -14.82
N THR A 65 -6.01 16.14 -13.60
CA THR A 65 -7.41 16.32 -13.22
C THR A 65 -7.55 17.17 -11.96
N THR A 66 -8.80 17.44 -11.57
CA THR A 66 -9.14 18.13 -10.33
C THR A 66 -9.45 17.14 -9.19
N ASN A 67 -9.11 15.86 -9.38
CA ASN A 67 -9.35 14.84 -8.38
C ASN A 67 -8.27 14.87 -7.31
N SER A 68 -8.56 14.16 -6.23
CA SER A 68 -7.66 14.00 -5.09
C SER A 68 -7.62 12.55 -4.63
N LEU A 69 -6.44 12.03 -4.36
CA LEU A 69 -6.22 10.73 -3.74
C LEU A 69 -6.61 10.80 -2.26
N ALA A 70 -7.16 9.71 -1.74
CA ALA A 70 -7.56 9.57 -0.35
C ALA A 70 -7.08 8.23 0.19
N ILE A 71 -6.86 8.16 1.51
CA ILE A 71 -6.46 6.93 2.20
C ILE A 71 -7.46 6.65 3.30
N LYS A 72 -7.98 5.41 3.34
CA LYS A 72 -8.89 4.93 4.39
C LYS A 72 -8.57 3.50 4.79
N ASN A 73 -9.06 3.04 5.95
CA ASN A 73 -9.02 1.62 6.31
C ASN A 73 -10.27 0.86 5.85
N ALA A 74 -10.30 -0.44 6.13
CA ALA A 74 -11.42 -1.34 5.81
C ALA A 74 -12.75 -0.93 6.47
N SER A 75 -12.72 -0.18 7.58
CA SER A 75 -13.89 0.35 8.27
C SER A 75 -14.41 1.67 7.68
N ASN A 76 -13.84 2.14 6.56
CA ASN A 76 -14.08 3.46 5.95
C ASN A 76 -13.71 4.67 6.83
N TYR A 77 -12.82 4.48 7.79
CA TYR A 77 -12.19 5.62 8.47
C TYR A 77 -11.12 6.22 7.55
N TYR A 78 -11.24 7.51 7.23
CA TYR A 78 -10.30 8.22 6.36
C TYR A 78 -9.15 8.80 7.18
N PHE A 79 -7.93 8.46 6.78
CA PHE A 79 -6.70 9.09 7.28
C PHE A 79 -6.32 10.32 6.46
N LEU A 80 -6.61 10.31 5.15
CA LEU A 80 -6.32 11.40 4.24
C LEU A 80 -7.55 11.69 3.35
N ASN A 81 -7.84 12.97 3.19
CA ASN A 81 -8.87 13.51 2.29
C ASN A 81 -10.27 12.91 2.47
N GLY A 82 -10.71 12.70 3.72
CA GLY A 82 -12.07 12.29 4.06
C GLY A 82 -13.08 13.45 4.06
N ASN A 83 -14.37 13.13 4.13
CA ASN A 83 -15.46 14.12 4.26
C ASN A 83 -15.45 15.24 3.21
N TYR A 84 -14.97 14.97 1.99
CA TYR A 84 -14.82 15.93 0.90
C TYR A 84 -13.88 17.12 1.23
N GLN A 85 -13.00 16.98 2.22
CA GLN A 85 -11.99 17.98 2.59
C GLN A 85 -10.63 17.55 2.07
N ILE A 86 -9.91 18.48 1.44
CA ILE A 86 -8.56 18.24 0.90
C ILE A 86 -7.53 18.80 1.87
N GLU A 87 -6.63 17.94 2.32
CA GLU A 87 -5.48 18.32 3.13
C GLU A 87 -4.36 18.87 2.24
N LEU A 88 -3.72 19.95 2.70
CA LEU A 88 -2.52 20.52 2.09
C LEU A 88 -1.44 20.51 3.17
N THR A 89 -0.42 19.68 2.96
CA THR A 89 0.64 19.47 3.95
C THR A 89 1.97 19.25 3.26
N ASP A 90 3.02 19.81 3.86
CA ASP A 90 4.41 19.58 3.46
C ASP A 90 5.07 18.52 4.36
N LYS A 91 4.30 17.91 5.26
CA LYS A 91 4.76 16.93 6.24
C LYS A 91 4.30 15.53 5.85
N ASP A 92 5.16 14.56 6.14
CA ASP A 92 4.81 13.15 6.06
C ASP A 92 3.67 12.81 7.03
N LEU A 93 2.78 11.92 6.58
CA LEU A 93 1.60 11.47 7.30
C LEU A 93 1.83 10.06 7.86
N ASP A 94 1.69 9.89 9.18
CA ASP A 94 1.77 8.56 9.82
C ASP A 94 0.45 7.81 9.65
N ILE A 95 0.42 6.85 8.72
CA ILE A 95 -0.78 6.12 8.33
C ILE A 95 -0.44 4.63 8.19
N GLY A 96 -1.16 3.78 8.92
CA GLY A 96 -0.96 2.33 8.88
C GLY A 96 0.48 1.93 9.16
N GLY A 97 1.15 2.60 10.12
CA GLY A 97 2.50 2.27 10.57
C GLY A 97 3.64 2.67 9.64
N THR A 98 3.36 3.46 8.60
CA THR A 98 4.38 4.02 7.71
C THR A 98 4.11 5.50 7.44
N LEU A 99 5.18 6.22 7.12
CA LEU A 99 5.12 7.61 6.68
C LEU A 99 4.77 7.68 5.19
N PHE A 100 3.65 8.32 4.90
CA PHE A 100 3.22 8.68 3.55
C PHE A 100 3.64 10.11 3.23
N GLU A 101 4.39 10.27 2.15
CA GLU A 101 4.60 11.56 1.49
C GLU A 101 3.44 11.78 0.52
N TYR A 102 2.74 12.90 0.69
CA TYR A 102 1.60 13.31 -0.12
C TYR A 102 1.95 14.61 -0.86
N ASP A 103 2.32 14.48 -2.13
CA ASP A 103 2.65 15.65 -2.95
C ASP A 103 1.40 16.14 -3.71
N THR A 104 0.87 17.26 -3.23
CA THR A 104 -0.25 17.98 -3.86
C THR A 104 0.19 19.11 -4.77
N ARG A 105 1.50 19.37 -4.87
CA ARG A 105 2.02 20.56 -5.55
C ARG A 105 1.97 20.34 -7.05
N LYS A 106 0.81 20.67 -7.62
CA LYS A 106 0.61 20.83 -9.07
C LYS A 106 1.44 22.03 -9.54
N SER A 107 2.73 21.82 -9.77
CA SER A 107 3.61 22.80 -10.41
C SER A 107 3.62 22.56 -11.92
N LEU A 108 4.13 23.53 -12.70
CA LEU A 108 4.31 23.36 -14.15
C LEU A 108 5.20 22.15 -14.51
N ASP A 109 6.09 21.73 -13.60
CA ASP A 109 7.02 20.61 -13.81
C ASP A 109 6.47 19.26 -13.28
N HIS A 110 5.55 19.30 -12.31
CA HIS A 110 4.90 18.13 -11.71
C HIS A 110 3.39 18.39 -11.53
N PRO A 111 2.58 18.26 -12.59
CA PRO A 111 1.16 18.60 -12.54
C PRO A 111 0.29 17.53 -11.85
N PHE A 112 0.91 16.48 -11.31
CA PHE A 112 0.21 15.29 -10.83
C PHE A 112 0.33 15.11 -9.33
N GLU A 113 -0.79 14.74 -8.74
CA GLU A 113 -0.84 14.33 -7.34
C GLU A 113 -0.19 12.96 -7.17
N LYS A 114 0.55 12.81 -6.06
CA LYS A 114 1.32 11.59 -5.79
C LYS A 114 1.31 11.23 -4.31
N LEU A 115 1.15 9.94 -4.03
CA LEU A 115 1.32 9.33 -2.73
C LEU A 115 2.46 8.32 -2.78
N THR A 116 3.42 8.44 -1.85
CA THR A 116 4.51 7.47 -1.71
C THR A 116 4.74 7.10 -0.25
N ALA A 117 5.03 5.83 0.00
CA ALA A 117 5.44 5.36 1.31
C ALA A 117 6.45 4.20 1.18
N LYS A 118 7.40 4.11 2.11
CA LYS A 118 8.35 3.00 2.14
C LYS A 118 7.70 1.70 2.62
N GLY A 119 6.72 1.79 3.53
CA GLY A 119 6.19 0.63 4.25
C GLY A 119 7.16 0.12 5.32
N PRO A 120 6.88 -1.07 5.92
CA PRO A 120 5.70 -1.89 5.69
C PRO A 120 4.44 -1.27 6.32
N THR A 121 3.28 -1.49 5.71
CA THR A 121 1.99 -1.19 6.34
C THR A 121 1.69 -2.17 7.49
N THR A 122 1.06 -1.71 8.55
CA THR A 122 0.65 -2.53 9.71
C THR A 122 -0.84 -2.90 9.69
N GLU A 123 -1.62 -2.28 8.81
CA GLU A 123 -3.03 -2.59 8.57
C GLU A 123 -3.36 -2.56 7.07
N GLU A 124 -4.52 -3.10 6.67
CA GLU A 124 -5.02 -2.93 5.30
C GLU A 124 -5.43 -1.47 5.07
N LEU A 125 -4.86 -0.86 4.03
CA LEU A 125 -5.22 0.48 3.58
C LEU A 125 -5.89 0.42 2.21
N ILE A 126 -6.85 1.30 1.98
CA ILE A 126 -7.55 1.46 0.71
C ILE A 126 -7.20 2.85 0.18
N ILE A 127 -6.56 2.88 -0.98
CA ILE A 127 -6.35 4.12 -1.73
C ILE A 127 -7.59 4.35 -2.59
N ALA A 128 -8.16 5.54 -2.48
CA ALA A 128 -9.36 5.95 -3.20
C ALA A 128 -9.13 7.25 -3.99
N LEU A 129 -9.95 7.49 -5.00
CA LEU A 129 -10.02 8.73 -5.76
C LEU A 129 -11.29 9.48 -5.36
N LEU A 130 -11.13 10.72 -4.92
CA LEU A 130 -12.24 11.66 -4.78
C LEU A 130 -12.45 12.41 -6.10
N PHE A 131 -13.51 12.07 -6.82
CA PHE A 131 -14.00 12.84 -7.96
C PHE A 131 -15.19 13.71 -7.52
N GLN A 132 -15.13 15.03 -7.75
CA GLN A 132 -16.23 15.94 -7.39
C GLN A 132 -16.92 16.50 -8.64
N ARG A 133 -16.13 17.14 -9.50
CA ARG A 133 -16.55 17.75 -10.77
C ARG A 133 -15.32 17.98 -11.64
N GLY A 134 -15.52 18.23 -12.92
CA GLY A 134 -14.43 18.58 -13.85
C GLY A 134 -14.04 17.42 -14.75
N ASN A 135 -12.76 17.34 -15.10
CA ASN A 135 -12.23 16.34 -16.02
C ASN A 135 -12.38 14.94 -15.41
N ARG A 136 -13.08 14.05 -16.14
CA ARG A 136 -13.32 12.65 -15.75
C ARG A 136 -12.28 11.69 -16.31
N ASP A 137 -11.36 12.17 -17.12
CA ASP A 137 -10.31 11.37 -17.75
C ASP A 137 -9.18 11.07 -16.74
N SER A 138 -9.54 10.53 -15.59
CA SER A 138 -8.58 10.17 -14.55
C SER A 138 -7.81 8.93 -14.97
N ALA A 139 -6.49 9.01 -14.85
CA ALA A 139 -5.64 7.85 -14.95
C ALA A 139 -4.70 7.87 -13.76
N ILE A 140 -4.67 6.78 -13.00
CA ILE A 140 -3.78 6.60 -11.86
C ILE A 140 -2.88 5.41 -12.16
N LYS A 141 -1.57 5.58 -12.04
CA LYS A 141 -0.60 4.49 -12.03
C LYS A 141 -0.28 4.15 -10.58
N TYR A 142 -0.18 2.86 -10.27
CA TYR A 142 0.27 2.41 -8.97
C TYR A 142 1.28 1.28 -9.06
N GLU A 143 2.12 1.23 -8.04
CA GLU A 143 3.13 0.20 -7.82
C GLU A 143 3.31 0.01 -6.31
N PHE A 144 3.37 -1.23 -5.84
CA PHE A 144 3.73 -1.59 -4.46
C PHE A 144 4.22 -3.04 -4.40
N SER A 145 4.92 -3.42 -3.35
CA SER A 145 5.37 -4.79 -3.14
C SER A 145 4.62 -5.45 -1.99
N VAL A 146 4.29 -6.72 -2.16
CA VAL A 146 3.61 -7.54 -1.15
C VAL A 146 4.59 -8.63 -0.68
N PRO A 147 4.80 -8.81 0.63
CA PRO A 147 5.67 -9.87 1.13
C PRO A 147 5.13 -11.22 0.66
N LEU A 148 6.03 -12.11 0.22
CA LEU A 148 5.65 -13.50 0.03
C LEU A 148 5.29 -14.04 1.41
N GLU A 149 4.14 -14.72 1.53
CA GLU A 149 3.88 -15.55 2.69
C GLU A 149 5.07 -16.50 2.80
N ARG A 150 5.93 -16.29 3.81
CA ARG A 150 6.95 -17.28 4.14
C ARG A 150 6.16 -18.53 4.47
N ASP A 151 6.47 -19.64 3.82
CA ASP A 151 6.05 -20.97 4.26
C ASP A 151 6.19 -21.02 5.77
N ILE A 152 5.07 -20.89 6.48
CA ILE A 152 5.02 -21.17 7.90
C ILE A 152 5.41 -22.63 7.91
N PRO A 153 6.56 -23.03 8.49
CA PRO A 153 6.78 -24.44 8.70
C PRO A 153 5.62 -24.83 9.60
N TYR A 154 4.67 -25.61 9.08
CA TYR A 154 3.70 -26.28 9.91
C TYR A 154 4.54 -27.01 10.96
N MET A 155 4.64 -26.43 12.15
CA MET A 155 5.09 -27.14 13.33
C MET A 155 4.03 -28.21 13.51
N TYR A 156 4.27 -29.39 12.94
CA TYR A 156 3.69 -30.61 13.44
C TYR A 156 4.09 -30.64 14.91
N LEU A 157 3.19 -30.21 15.79
CA LEU A 157 3.19 -30.71 17.16
C LEU A 157 2.91 -32.21 16.98
N PRO A 158 3.86 -33.12 17.25
CA PRO A 158 3.52 -34.52 17.36
C PRO A 158 2.63 -34.58 18.59
N GLY A 159 1.31 -34.62 18.37
CA GLY A 159 0.35 -34.91 19.40
C GLY A 159 0.81 -36.19 20.09
N THR A 160 1.00 -36.12 21.39
CA THR A 160 1.33 -37.27 22.21
C THR A 160 0.26 -38.34 21.97
N TRP A 161 0.69 -39.52 21.52
CA TRP A 161 -0.17 -40.68 21.41
C TRP A 161 -0.68 -41.02 22.81
N SER A 162 -1.93 -40.69 23.10
CA SER A 162 -2.66 -41.37 24.17
C SER A 162 -3.33 -42.57 23.54
N THR A 163 -2.91 -43.75 24.01
CA THR A 163 -3.53 -45.02 23.64
C THR A 163 -4.87 -45.17 24.34
N SER A 164 -5.85 -45.71 23.60
CA SER A 164 -7.15 -46.28 24.01
C SER A 164 -8.32 -45.28 24.03
N SER A 165 -9.48 -45.52 23.44
CA SER A 165 -10.14 -46.76 23.01
C SER A 165 -11.12 -46.47 21.86
N TYR A 166 -11.32 -47.41 20.93
CA TYR A 166 -12.46 -47.42 20.00
C TYR A 166 -13.79 -47.50 20.79
N PRO A 167 -14.90 -46.98 20.24
CA PRO A 167 -15.79 -47.91 19.53
C PRO A 167 -16.24 -47.43 18.15
N ASP A 168 -16.67 -48.42 17.38
CA ASP A 168 -17.03 -48.45 15.97
C ASP A 168 -18.15 -47.51 15.49
N ALA A 169 -18.10 -47.29 14.16
CA ALA A 169 -19.22 -47.15 13.21
C ALA A 169 -19.90 -45.76 13.12
N VAL A 170 -20.45 -45.28 11.99
CA VAL A 170 -20.87 -45.84 10.69
C VAL A 170 -20.70 -44.73 9.62
N LEU A 171 -20.33 -45.10 8.40
CA LEU A 171 -20.37 -44.24 7.20
C LEU A 171 -21.81 -44.07 6.68
N TYR A 172 -22.19 -42.84 6.32
CA TYR A 172 -23.13 -42.55 5.25
C TYR A 172 -22.52 -41.50 4.32
#